data_AF-A0A838QZK1-F1
#
_entry.id   AF-A0A838QZK1-F1
#
_cell.length_a   1.000
_cell.length_b   1.000
_cell.length_c   1.000
_cell.angle_alpha   90.00
_cell.angle_beta   90.00
_cell.angle_gamma   90.00
#
_symmetry.space_group_name_H-M   'P 1'
#
loop_
_entity.id
_entity.type
_entity.pdbx_description
1 polymer ?
#
loop_
_entity_poly.entity_id
_entity_poly.type
_entity_poly.pdbx_seq_one_letter_code
_entity_poly.pdbx_strand_id
1 'polypeptide(L)' 'MRKKFRIQYDPGHFSRILHDLGFTPQKPRQLAREQDPKAVERWRKVDWPRIKKKPADRALASCSSMNRACACSR' A
#
# COMPACT_ATOMS: atom_id res chain seq x y z
N MET A 1 -6.26 22.13 19.30
CA MET A 1 -7.41 23.06 19.37
C MET A 1 -7.70 23.62 20.76
N ARG A 2 -7.77 22.80 21.82
CA ARG A 2 -8.10 23.24 23.20
C ARG A 2 -7.41 24.52 23.69
N LYS A 3 -6.11 24.71 23.45
CA LYS A 3 -5.38 25.92 23.86
C LYS A 3 -5.81 27.21 23.13
N LYS A 4 -6.28 27.09 21.88
CA LYS A 4 -6.57 28.24 21.00
C LYS A 4 -8.07 28.56 20.93
N PHE A 5 -8.91 27.54 20.96
CA PHE A 5 -10.36 27.69 20.77
C PHE A 5 -11.18 27.34 22.02
N ARG A 6 -10.54 26.86 23.11
CA ARG A 6 -11.18 26.41 24.37
C ARG A 6 -12.29 25.36 24.21
N ILE A 7 -12.57 24.88 22.99
CA ILE A 7 -13.51 23.81 22.71
C ILE A 7 -12.79 22.46 22.81
N GLN A 8 -13.41 21.50 23.49
CA GLN A 8 -13.04 20.09 23.43
C GLN A 8 -13.87 19.44 22.33
N TYR A 9 -13.18 18.96 21.29
CA TYR A 9 -13.81 18.16 20.25
C TYR A 9 -13.34 16.73 20.36
N ASP A 10 -14.27 15.79 20.16
CA ASP A 10 -13.96 14.39 19.93
C ASP A 10 -13.43 14.19 18.50
N PRO A 11 -12.25 13.57 18.29
CA PRO A 11 -11.67 13.38 16.97
C PRO A 11 -12.54 12.58 15.99
N GLY A 12 -13.40 11.68 16.49
CA GLY A 12 -14.29 10.87 15.66
C GLY A 12 -15.49 11.64 15.12
N HIS A 13 -15.88 12.75 15.77
CA HIS A 13 -17.00 13.56 15.30
C HIS A 13 -16.64 14.34 14.02
N PHE A 14 -15.41 14.85 13.93
CA PHE A 14 -14.95 15.58 12.74
C PHE A 14 -14.81 14.70 11.51
N SER A 15 -14.29 13.48 11.66
CA SER A 15 -14.16 12.57 10.52
C SER A 15 -15.53 12.28 9.90
N ARG A 16 -16.56 12.08 10.73
CA ARG A 16 -17.94 11.87 10.27
C ARG A 16 -18.49 13.06 9.49
N ILE A 17 -18.40 14.28 10.04
CA ILE A 17 -18.83 15.51 9.35
C ILE A 17 -18.10 15.69 8.02
N LEU A 18 -16.79 15.46 7.98
CA LEU A 18 -16.00 15.60 6.77
C LEU A 18 -16.43 14.59 5.69
N HIS A 19 -16.70 13.35 6.08
CA HIS A 19 -17.24 12.34 5.16
C HIS A 19 -18.62 12.72 4.63
N ASP A 20 -19.51 13.23 5.49
CA ASP A 20 -20.86 13.67 5.08
C ASP A 20 -20.79 14.86 4.10
N LEU A 21 -19.77 15.71 4.23
CA LEU A 21 -19.46 16.80 3.30
C LEU A 21 -18.74 16.34 2.01
N GLY A 22 -18.52 15.03 1.84
CA GLY A 22 -17.86 14.47 0.66
C GLY A 22 -16.33 14.54 0.68
N PHE A 23 -15.73 14.97 1.79
CA PHE A 23 -14.27 14.96 1.91
C PHE A 23 -13.78 13.54 2.14
N THR A 24 -12.77 13.15 1.36
CA THR A 24 -12.00 11.94 1.57
C THR A 24 -10.66 12.27 2.23
N PRO A 25 -10.12 11.39 3.09
CA PRO A 25 -8.78 11.55 3.63
C PRO A 25 -7.74 11.70 2.51
N GLN A 26 -7.10 12.87 2.44
CA GLN A 26 -6.08 13.14 1.43
C GLN A 26 -4.73 12.65 1.93
N LYS A 27 -4.18 11.63 1.27
CA LYS A 27 -2.82 11.17 1.53
C LYS A 27 -1.84 12.02 0.70
N PRO A 28 -0.90 12.75 1.31
CA PRO A 28 0.08 13.51 0.55
C PRO A 28 0.91 12.54 -0.29
N ARG A 29 1.29 13.00 -1.48
CA ARG A 29 2.16 12.22 -2.37
C ARG A 29 3.50 12.00 -1.67
N GLN A 30 3.85 10.74 -1.45
CA GLN A 30 5.17 10.38 -0.93
C GLN A 30 6.15 10.29 -2.11
N LEU A 31 7.09 11.24 -2.16
CA LEU A 31 8.24 11.22 -3.07
C LEU A 31 9.50 11.08 -2.22
N ALA A 32 10.39 10.17 -2.61
CA ALA A 32 11.69 10.10 -1.97
C ALA A 32 12.53 11.31 -2.40
N ARG A 33 13.34 11.86 -1.49
CA ARG A 33 14.16 13.07 -1.75
C ARG A 33 15.14 12.88 -2.91
N GLU A 34 15.62 11.66 -3.10
CA GLU A 34 16.61 11.28 -4.11
C GLU A 34 15.97 10.68 -5.38
N GLN A 35 14.64 10.70 -5.48
CA GLN A 35 13.93 10.04 -6.57
C GLN A 35 14.20 10.70 -7.93
N ASP A 36 14.90 9.99 -8.82
CA ASP A 36 14.99 10.37 -10.23
C ASP A 36 13.69 9.99 -10.98
N PRO A 37 12.89 10.96 -11.47
CA PRO A 37 11.66 10.67 -12.21
C PRO A 37 11.91 9.85 -13.47
N LYS A 38 13.06 10.04 -14.15
CA LYS A 38 13.39 9.29 -15.38
C LYS A 38 13.70 7.83 -15.08
N ALA A 39 14.43 7.54 -14.00
CA ALA A 39 14.67 6.18 -13.53
C ALA A 39 13.35 5.47 -13.17
N VAL A 40 12.45 6.15 -12.46
CA VAL A 40 11.15 5.56 -12.09
C VAL A 40 10.28 5.27 -13.31
N GLU A 41 10.24 6.17 -14.30
CA GLU A 41 9.50 5.90 -15.53
C GLU A 41 10.07 4.73 -16.32
N ARG A 42 11.40 4.68 -16.48
CA ARG A 42 12.07 3.56 -17.17
C ARG A 42 11.77 2.24 -16.47
N TRP A 43 11.89 2.20 -15.15
CA TRP A 43 11.62 1.00 -14.36
C TRP A 43 10.16 0.53 -14.54
N ARG A 44 9.18 1.44 -14.50
CA ARG A 44 7.76 1.11 -14.69
C ARG A 44 7.46 0.59 -16.11
N LYS A 45 8.09 1.15 -17.14
CA LYS A 45 7.85 0.81 -18.54
C LYS A 45 8.59 -0.45 -18.99
N VAL A 46 9.81 -0.69 -18.49
CA VAL A 46 10.73 -1.71 -19.02
C VAL A 46 10.93 -2.84 -18.01
N ASP A 47 11.43 -2.52 -16.82
CA ASP A 47 11.83 -3.53 -15.85
C ASP A 47 10.65 -4.25 -15.22
N TRP A 48 9.59 -3.52 -14.89
CA TRP A 48 8.43 -4.11 -14.24
C TRP A 48 7.73 -5.16 -15.10
N PRO A 49 7.40 -4.91 -16.39
CA PRO A 49 6.87 -5.94 -17.27
C PRO A 49 7.83 -7.12 -17.49
N ARG A 50 9.15 -6.85 -17.60
CA ARG A 50 10.18 -7.89 -17.76
C ARG A 50 10.23 -8.83 -16.56
N ILE A 51 10.21 -8.29 -15.34
CA ILE A 51 10.24 -9.06 -14.09
C ILE A 51 8.93 -9.83 -13.88
N LYS A 52 7.79 -9.20 -14.20
CA LYS A 52 6.47 -9.83 -14.05
C LYS A 52 6.23 -10.96 -15.05
N LYS A 53 6.88 -10.94 -16.21
CA LYS A 53 6.81 -12.03 -17.19
C LYS A 53 7.48 -13.27 -16.59
N LYS A 54 6.70 -14.33 -16.38
CA LYS A 54 7.26 -15.64 -15.98
C LYS A 54 8.26 -16.08 -17.06
N PRO A 55 9.47 -16.55 -16.71
CA PRO A 55 10.33 -17.20 -17.68
C PRO A 55 9.57 -18.39 -18.26
N ALA A 56 9.49 -18.47 -19.60
CA ALA A 56 8.80 -19.55 -20.29
C ALA A 56 9.38 -20.94 -19.95
N ASP A 57 10.65 -20.98 -19.51
CA ASP A 57 11.41 -22.19 -19.20
C ASP A 57 11.61 -22.45 -17.69
N ARG A 58 10.53 -22.41 -16.91
CA ARG A 58 10.56 -22.97 -15.55
C ARG A 58 9.39 -23.90 -15.26
N ALA A 59 9.08 -24.77 -16.23
CA ALA A 59 8.22 -25.92 -16.03
C ALA A 59 8.79 -26.96 -15.03
N LEU A 60 10.02 -26.79 -14.51
CA LEU A 60 10.66 -27.72 -13.57
C LEU A 60 11.36 -27.04 -12.38
N ALA A 61 10.83 -25.92 -11.88
CA ALA A 61 11.11 -25.55 -10.49
C ALA A 61 10.02 -26.12 -9.59
N SER A 62 10.18 -27.41 -9.27
CA SER A 62 9.48 -28.08 -8.18
C SER A 62 9.61 -27.25 -6.91
N CYS A 63 8.52 -26.63 -6.46
CA CYS A 63 8.38 -26.27 -5.06
C CYS A 63 7.93 -27.56 -4.36
N SER A 64 8.90 -28.28 -3.81
CA SER A 64 8.67 -29.43 -2.96
C SER A 64 7.65 -29.09 -1.88
N SER A 65 6.53 -29.81 -1.91
CA SER A 65 5.64 -30.14 -0.79
C SER A 65 5.69 -29.17 0.40
N MET A 66 4.75 -28.22 0.44
CA MET A 66 4.32 -27.70 1.74
C MET A 66 3.72 -28.89 2.51
N ASN A 67 4.46 -29.39 3.50
CA ASN A 67 3.91 -30.30 4.49
C ASN A 67 2.61 -29.70 5.03
N ARG A 68 1.53 -30.49 5.00
CA ARG A 68 0.25 -30.14 5.61
C ARG A 68 0.50 -29.70 7.06
N ALA A 69 0.14 -28.45 7.37
CA ALA A 69 0.06 -28.02 8.75
C ALA A 69 -0.95 -28.91 9.49
N CYS A 70 -0.51 -29.42 10.64
CA CYS A 70 -1.27 -30.26 11.54
C CYS A 70 -2.49 -29.49 12.07
N ALA A 71 -3.69 -30.07 11.97
CA ALA A 71 -4.89 -29.53 12.57
C ALA A 71 -4.88 -29.83 14.08
N CYS A 72 -4.46 -28.88 14.91
CA CYS A 72 -4.83 -28.92 16.33
C CYS A 72 -6.24 -28.36 16.47
N SER A 73 -7.16 -29.26 16.80
CA SER A 73 -8.54 -28.96 17.13
C SER A 73 -8.68 -28.81 18.64
N ARG A 74 -9.50 -27.83 19.02
CA ARG A 74 -10.22 -27.63 20.29
C ARG A 74 -9.46 -26.93 21.42
#